data_AF-A0A0B7NBA9-F1
#
_entry.id   AF-A0A0B7NBA9-F1
#
_cell.length_a   1.000
_cell.length_b   1.000
_cell.length_c   1.000
_cell.angle_alpha   90.00
_cell.angle_beta   90.00
_cell.angle_gamma   90.00
#
_symmetry.space_group_name_H-M   'P 1'
#
loop_
_entity.id
_entity.type
_entity.pdbx_description
1 polymer ?
#
loop_
_entity_poly.entity_id
_entity_poly.type
_entity_poly.pdbx_seq_one_letter_code
_entity_poly.pdbx_strand_id
1 'polypeptide(L)'
;MVFLAGVPEDEIRRMGRWNSDTMTNCYLDILPRQFIRVMAGFVNDSVYHLPRAVEVSCEALQQMVFPLVDYWLARLAEDTVDQSSGSAVQFLKLLKCFRITLLQDAAVMIELFPGHPIWKHEIFKSGLFVDFQRKVKAHVLANVEPESAVIAKFAPEVEHQLICIKRVIEDSMTTVAERQAAAENSIQELHSLAASVISGNQPLQLSVMLNNGADAMAVSINANLNASSSTSNIPASIPSSSSTNFFSSTSANHTSSTTIRSTDVNGIPIYKMSRNIKTVEQLYAEWTLGLDGDWPVQQLEKEWGTKWRQGDKKWINLRRHVVGAVNDLVTDLYLSVGEAIEKLQVVMTKRGLALDVLEERQEIDHQKN
;
A
#
# COMPACT_ATOMS: atom_id res chain seq x y z
N MET A 1 -34.56 -5.88 2.46
CA MET A 1 -33.95 -6.59 3.60
C MET A 1 -32.61 -5.97 3.97
N VAL A 2 -31.55 -6.07 3.14
CA VAL A 2 -30.18 -5.58 3.47
C VAL A 2 -30.12 -4.13 3.98
N PHE A 3 -30.78 -3.18 3.29
CA PHE A 3 -30.87 -1.78 3.72
C PHE A 3 -31.47 -1.55 5.13
N LEU A 4 -32.25 -2.50 5.66
CA LEU A 4 -32.83 -2.42 7.01
C LEU A 4 -31.90 -2.97 8.10
N ALA A 5 -30.75 -3.55 7.73
CA ALA A 5 -29.77 -4.12 8.66
C ALA A 5 -28.55 -3.20 8.89
N GLY A 6 -28.59 -1.96 8.39
CA GLY A 6 -27.52 -0.98 8.59
C GLY A 6 -26.22 -1.24 7.81
N VAL A 7 -26.26 -2.01 6.73
CA VAL A 7 -25.14 -2.07 5.77
C VAL A 7 -25.09 -0.73 5.02
N PRO A 8 -23.92 -0.06 4.92
CA PRO A 8 -23.81 1.22 4.23
C PRO A 8 -23.99 1.03 2.71
N GLU A 9 -24.47 2.07 2.05
CA GLU A 9 -24.91 1.96 0.65
C GLU A 9 -23.75 1.70 -0.33
N ASP A 10 -22.54 2.13 0.00
CA ASP A 10 -21.35 1.87 -0.81
C ASP A 10 -20.99 0.37 -0.84
N GLU A 11 -21.06 -0.37 0.27
CA GLU A 11 -20.86 -1.82 0.25
C GLU A 11 -21.97 -2.55 -0.54
N ILE A 12 -23.22 -2.07 -0.48
CA ILE A 12 -24.33 -2.60 -1.29
C ILE A 12 -24.07 -2.35 -2.79
N ARG A 13 -23.70 -1.12 -3.16
CA ARG A 13 -23.37 -0.73 -4.55
C ARG A 13 -22.12 -1.46 -5.07
N ARG A 14 -21.11 -1.71 -4.22
CA ARG A 14 -19.91 -2.50 -4.54
C ARG A 14 -20.28 -3.96 -4.82
N MET A 15 -21.09 -4.61 -3.98
CA MET A 15 -21.54 -5.97 -4.26
C MET A 15 -22.39 -6.04 -5.55
N GLY A 16 -23.27 -5.06 -5.78
CA GLY A 16 -24.08 -4.99 -7.00
C GLY A 16 -23.32 -4.65 -8.28
N ARG A 17 -22.02 -4.31 -8.19
CA ARG A 17 -21.23 -3.68 -9.28
C ARG A 17 -21.89 -2.40 -9.85
N TRP A 18 -22.62 -1.67 -9.01
CA TRP A 18 -23.31 -0.42 -9.36
C TRP A 18 -22.42 0.82 -9.17
N ASN A 19 -21.19 0.66 -8.67
CA ASN A 19 -20.24 1.76 -8.61
C ASN A 19 -19.53 1.93 -9.95
N SER A 20 -19.59 3.13 -10.54
CA SER A 20 -18.94 3.48 -11.80
C SER A 20 -17.48 3.94 -11.64
N ASP A 21 -17.02 4.10 -10.40
CA ASP A 21 -15.65 4.51 -10.09
C ASP A 21 -14.63 3.41 -10.39
N THR A 22 -13.68 3.73 -11.26
CA THR A 22 -12.56 2.84 -11.63
C THR A 22 -11.56 2.64 -10.48
N MET A 23 -11.45 3.56 -9.52
CA MET A 23 -10.62 3.33 -8.33
C MET A 23 -11.22 2.19 -7.48
N THR A 24 -12.51 2.27 -7.20
CA THR A 24 -13.27 1.22 -6.50
C THR A 24 -13.19 -0.12 -7.22
N ASN A 25 -13.42 -0.16 -8.53
CA ASN A 25 -13.50 -1.42 -9.27
C ASN A 25 -12.13 -2.06 -9.57
N CYS A 26 -11.03 -1.27 -9.64
CA CYS A 26 -9.70 -1.81 -9.95
C CYS A 26 -8.78 -1.99 -8.73
N TYR A 27 -9.09 -1.40 -7.57
CA TYR A 27 -8.22 -1.44 -6.39
C TYR A 27 -8.88 -1.96 -5.10
N LEU A 28 -10.22 -2.06 -5.03
CA LEU A 28 -10.92 -2.62 -3.86
C LEU A 28 -11.25 -4.11 -4.03
N ASP A 29 -10.21 -4.91 -4.30
CA ASP A 29 -10.20 -6.40 -4.33
C ASP A 29 -10.76 -7.05 -3.04
N ILE A 30 -10.81 -6.28 -1.94
CA ILE A 30 -11.35 -6.72 -0.66
C ILE A 30 -12.88 -6.77 -0.75
N LEU A 31 -13.42 -7.98 -0.93
CA LEU A 31 -14.86 -8.30 -0.87
C LEU A 31 -15.59 -7.52 0.26
N PRO A 32 -16.77 -6.91 -0.01
CA PRO A 32 -17.50 -6.10 0.96
C PRO A 32 -17.94 -6.94 2.17
N ARG A 33 -17.27 -6.73 3.31
CA ARG A 33 -17.28 -7.65 4.45
C ARG A 33 -18.53 -7.47 5.32
N GLN A 34 -19.04 -6.25 5.42
CA GLN A 34 -20.21 -5.91 6.22
C GLN A 34 -21.48 -6.44 5.53
N PHE A 35 -21.58 -6.26 4.21
CA PHE A 35 -22.61 -6.84 3.35
C PHE A 35 -22.63 -8.38 3.45
N ILE A 36 -21.47 -9.03 3.28
CA ILE A 36 -21.39 -10.51 3.32
C ILE A 36 -21.78 -11.04 4.71
N ARG A 37 -21.37 -10.36 5.80
CA ARG A 37 -21.77 -10.72 7.16
C ARG A 37 -23.29 -10.65 7.34
N VAL A 38 -23.94 -9.56 6.95
CA VAL A 38 -25.39 -9.41 7.04
C VAL A 38 -26.14 -10.41 6.16
N MET A 39 -25.66 -10.68 4.94
CA MET A 39 -26.26 -11.70 4.07
C MET A 39 -26.12 -13.13 4.61
N ALA A 40 -25.09 -13.40 5.41
CA ALA A 40 -24.93 -14.64 6.15
C ALA A 40 -25.64 -14.64 7.53
N GLY A 41 -26.42 -13.60 7.85
CA GLY A 41 -27.23 -13.51 9.07
C GLY A 41 -26.50 -12.98 10.31
N PHE A 42 -25.27 -12.48 10.19
CA PHE A 42 -24.52 -11.90 11.31
C PHE A 42 -24.89 -10.44 11.57
N VAL A 43 -24.81 -10.02 12.83
CA VAL A 43 -25.01 -8.63 13.24
C VAL A 43 -23.78 -7.80 12.88
N ASN A 44 -24.00 -6.60 12.34
CA ASN A 44 -22.92 -5.65 12.03
C ASN A 44 -22.06 -5.33 13.25
N ASP A 45 -20.76 -5.13 12.99
CA ASP A 45 -19.70 -4.78 13.93
C ASP A 45 -19.51 -5.69 15.16
N SER A 46 -20.23 -6.81 15.20
CA SER A 46 -20.01 -7.86 16.20
C SER A 46 -18.69 -8.62 15.96
N VAL A 47 -17.95 -8.84 17.04
CA VAL A 47 -16.83 -9.79 17.09
C VAL A 47 -17.42 -11.19 17.25
N TYR A 48 -17.67 -11.87 16.14
CA TYR A 48 -18.23 -13.22 16.15
C TYR A 48 -17.18 -14.26 16.58
N HIS A 49 -17.33 -14.81 17.79
CA HIS A 49 -16.55 -15.96 18.25
C HIS A 49 -17.18 -17.28 17.78
N LEU A 50 -16.35 -18.28 17.52
CA LEU A 50 -16.75 -19.61 17.08
C LEU A 50 -16.18 -20.69 18.02
N PRO A 51 -16.86 -21.03 19.14
CA PRO A 51 -16.32 -21.92 20.18
C PRO A 51 -15.84 -23.29 19.68
N ARG A 52 -16.46 -23.83 18.64
CA ARG A 52 -16.07 -25.11 18.02
C ARG A 52 -14.76 -25.06 17.22
N ALA A 53 -14.24 -23.86 16.93
CA ALA A 53 -13.01 -23.63 16.20
C ALA A 53 -11.80 -23.32 17.08
N VAL A 54 -11.97 -23.29 18.41
CA VAL A 54 -10.88 -23.08 19.39
C VAL A 54 -9.90 -24.26 19.38
N GLU A 55 -10.38 -25.49 19.22
CA GLU A 55 -9.52 -26.66 19.05
C GLU A 55 -9.09 -26.82 17.58
N VAL A 56 -7.77 -26.89 17.36
CA VAL A 56 -7.19 -27.23 16.06
C VAL A 56 -7.08 -28.75 15.95
N SER A 57 -7.66 -29.34 14.90
CA SER A 57 -7.55 -30.77 14.64
C SER A 57 -6.12 -31.15 14.25
N CYS A 58 -5.61 -32.27 14.77
CA CYS A 58 -4.24 -32.71 14.48
C CYS A 58 -4.07 -33.07 12.99
N GLU A 59 -2.86 -32.88 12.45
CA GLU A 59 -2.62 -33.04 11.01
C GLU A 59 -2.96 -34.45 10.51
N ALA A 60 -2.61 -35.50 11.27
CA ALA A 60 -2.96 -36.88 10.93
C ALA A 60 -4.48 -37.09 10.74
N LEU A 61 -5.33 -36.44 11.55
CA LEU A 61 -6.79 -36.47 11.40
C LEU A 61 -7.25 -35.64 10.19
N GLN A 62 -6.64 -34.48 9.94
CA GLN A 62 -6.93 -33.66 8.76
C GLN A 62 -6.59 -34.40 7.46
N GLN A 63 -5.47 -35.11 7.40
CA GLN A 63 -5.03 -35.88 6.23
C GLN A 63 -5.98 -37.04 5.89
N MET A 64 -6.74 -37.58 6.85
CA MET A 64 -7.79 -38.57 6.54
C MET A 64 -8.94 -37.99 5.70
N VAL A 65 -9.19 -36.68 5.79
CA VAL A 65 -10.25 -35.98 5.05
C VAL A 65 -9.66 -35.45 3.73
N PHE A 66 -10.24 -35.82 2.58
CA PHE A 66 -9.69 -35.50 1.26
C PHE A 66 -8.17 -35.86 1.12
N PRO A 67 -7.75 -37.12 1.31
CA PRO A 67 -6.34 -37.49 1.44
C PRO A 67 -5.46 -37.13 0.22
N LEU A 68 -6.02 -37.11 -0.98
CA LEU A 68 -5.30 -36.79 -2.21
C LEU A 68 -4.86 -35.31 -2.32
N VAL A 69 -5.38 -34.41 -1.46
CA VAL A 69 -5.12 -32.97 -1.57
C VAL A 69 -3.65 -32.62 -1.34
N ASP A 70 -2.97 -33.28 -0.41
CA ASP A 70 -1.53 -33.06 -0.17
C ASP A 70 -0.68 -33.58 -1.33
N TYR A 71 -1.01 -34.76 -1.86
CA TYR A 71 -0.36 -35.34 -3.03
C TYR A 71 -0.44 -34.41 -4.26
N TRP A 72 -1.64 -33.90 -4.57
CA TRP A 72 -1.82 -33.01 -5.72
C TRP A 72 -1.21 -31.62 -5.50
N LEU A 73 -1.18 -31.09 -4.26
CA LEU A 73 -0.49 -29.83 -3.96
C LEU A 73 1.02 -29.96 -4.10
N ALA A 74 1.62 -31.05 -3.62
CA ALA A 74 3.05 -31.31 -3.80
C ALA A 74 3.39 -31.45 -5.29
N ARG A 75 2.62 -32.25 -6.04
CA ARG A 75 2.85 -32.49 -7.47
C ARG A 75 2.64 -31.24 -8.34
N LEU A 76 1.75 -30.32 -7.97
CA LEU A 76 1.60 -29.02 -8.66
C LEU A 76 2.67 -28.00 -8.28
N ALA A 77 3.39 -28.19 -7.17
CA ALA A 77 4.52 -27.34 -6.78
C ALA A 77 5.86 -27.77 -7.40
N GLU A 78 5.93 -28.98 -7.96
CA GLU A 78 7.15 -29.56 -8.56
C GLU A 78 7.35 -29.16 -10.03
N ASP A 79 6.45 -28.35 -10.60
CA ASP A 79 6.44 -27.82 -11.98
C ASP A 79 6.50 -28.86 -13.12
N THR A 80 6.45 -30.16 -12.80
CA THR A 80 6.45 -31.30 -13.74
C THR A 80 5.11 -31.52 -14.46
N VAL A 81 4.22 -30.52 -14.48
CA VAL A 81 2.85 -30.65 -14.99
C VAL A 81 2.50 -29.44 -15.86
N ASP A 82 2.39 -29.65 -17.18
CA ASP A 82 2.02 -28.65 -18.22
C ASP A 82 0.67 -27.91 -17.97
N GLN A 83 -0.07 -28.33 -16.95
CA GLN A 83 -1.40 -27.85 -16.57
C GLN A 83 -1.41 -27.24 -15.16
N SER A 84 -0.34 -26.55 -14.76
CA SER A 84 -0.27 -25.76 -13.52
C SER A 84 -1.19 -24.52 -13.59
N SER A 85 -2.50 -24.77 -13.62
CA SER A 85 -3.51 -23.73 -13.53
C SER A 85 -3.63 -23.25 -12.10
N GLY A 86 -3.42 -21.96 -11.86
CA GLY A 86 -3.55 -21.37 -10.52
C GLY A 86 -4.89 -21.70 -9.85
N SER A 87 -5.97 -21.83 -10.63
CA SER A 87 -7.29 -22.23 -10.12
C SER A 87 -7.30 -23.59 -9.42
N ALA A 88 -6.54 -24.58 -9.93
CA ALA A 88 -6.42 -25.90 -9.31
C ALA A 88 -5.69 -25.82 -7.96
N VAL A 89 -4.61 -25.04 -7.90
CA VAL A 89 -3.86 -24.79 -6.65
C VAL A 89 -4.76 -24.11 -5.61
N GLN A 90 -5.55 -23.10 -5.99
CA GLN A 90 -6.44 -22.43 -5.04
C GLN A 90 -7.64 -23.32 -4.64
N PHE A 91 -8.17 -24.16 -5.54
CA PHE A 91 -9.20 -25.15 -5.21
C PHE A 91 -8.71 -26.19 -4.20
N LEU A 92 -7.47 -26.68 -4.33
CA LEU A 92 -6.88 -27.60 -3.36
C LEU A 92 -6.64 -26.93 -2.00
N LYS A 93 -6.28 -25.63 -1.97
CA LYS A 93 -6.23 -24.83 -0.72
C LYS A 93 -7.62 -24.65 -0.10
N LEU A 94 -8.66 -24.47 -0.90
CA LEU A 94 -10.06 -24.45 -0.41
C LEU A 94 -10.45 -25.78 0.22
N LEU A 95 -10.11 -26.92 -0.41
CA LEU A 95 -10.32 -28.24 0.18
C LEU A 95 -9.55 -28.44 1.50
N LYS A 96 -8.32 -27.92 1.63
CA LYS A 96 -7.61 -27.89 2.92
C LYS A 96 -8.37 -27.11 4.00
N CYS A 97 -8.94 -25.95 3.65
CA CYS A 97 -9.79 -25.21 4.59
C CYS A 97 -11.03 -26.02 5.01
N PHE A 98 -11.70 -26.65 4.04
CA PHE A 98 -12.86 -27.51 4.31
C PHE A 98 -12.55 -28.76 5.16
N ARG A 99 -11.31 -29.30 5.17
CA ARG A 99 -10.91 -30.35 6.13
C ARG A 99 -11.16 -29.92 7.57
N ILE A 100 -10.73 -28.70 7.90
CA ILE A 100 -10.79 -28.14 9.26
C ILE A 100 -12.24 -27.87 9.63
N THR A 101 -12.99 -27.16 8.78
CA THR A 101 -14.40 -26.84 9.01
C THR A 101 -15.26 -28.09 9.14
N LEU A 102 -15.09 -29.08 8.25
CA LEU A 102 -15.86 -30.33 8.29
C LEU A 102 -15.63 -31.12 9.58
N LEU A 103 -14.39 -31.16 10.09
CA LEU A 103 -14.08 -31.82 11.37
C LEU A 103 -14.70 -31.06 12.56
N GLN A 104 -14.56 -29.74 12.60
CA GLN A 104 -15.11 -28.87 13.66
C GLN A 104 -16.65 -28.91 13.70
N ASP A 105 -17.30 -28.91 12.52
CA ASP A 105 -18.76 -29.00 12.40
C ASP A 105 -19.24 -30.42 12.77
N ALA A 106 -18.59 -31.48 12.26
CA ALA A 106 -18.94 -32.87 12.57
C ALA A 106 -18.88 -33.18 14.07
N ALA A 107 -17.88 -32.64 14.79
CA ALA A 107 -17.74 -32.82 16.23
C ALA A 107 -19.01 -32.42 17.02
N VAL A 108 -19.76 -31.42 16.53
CA VAL A 108 -21.04 -30.97 17.11
C VAL A 108 -22.23 -31.66 16.43
N MET A 109 -22.25 -31.73 15.09
CA MET A 109 -23.40 -32.24 14.32
C MET A 109 -23.71 -33.73 14.52
N ILE A 110 -22.74 -34.53 14.96
CA ILE A 110 -22.95 -35.95 15.31
C ILE A 110 -24.00 -36.11 16.42
N GLU A 111 -24.05 -35.21 17.40
CA GLU A 111 -25.04 -35.28 18.50
C GLU A 111 -26.41 -34.74 18.09
N LEU A 112 -26.44 -33.73 17.21
CA LEU A 112 -27.68 -33.15 16.69
C LEU A 112 -28.39 -34.08 15.70
N PHE A 113 -27.62 -34.82 14.89
CA PHE A 113 -28.14 -35.66 13.80
C PHE A 113 -27.48 -37.05 13.75
N PRO A 114 -27.57 -37.87 14.81
CA PRO A 114 -26.82 -39.14 14.92
C PRO A 114 -27.16 -40.18 13.84
N GLY A 115 -28.33 -40.09 13.21
CA GLY A 115 -28.74 -40.97 12.11
C GLY A 115 -28.13 -40.63 10.73
N HIS A 116 -27.37 -39.53 10.59
CA HIS A 116 -26.90 -39.09 9.27
C HIS A 116 -25.87 -40.06 8.65
N PRO A 117 -25.99 -40.44 7.35
CA PRO A 117 -25.16 -41.48 6.75
C PRO A 117 -23.64 -41.22 6.80
N ILE A 118 -23.22 -39.95 6.81
CA ILE A 118 -21.80 -39.59 6.77
C ILE A 118 -21.03 -40.06 8.03
N TRP A 119 -21.70 -40.17 9.18
CA TRP A 119 -21.09 -40.62 10.44
C TRP A 119 -20.74 -42.12 10.45
N LYS A 120 -21.21 -42.89 9.46
CA LYS A 120 -20.85 -44.30 9.29
C LYS A 120 -19.38 -44.50 8.86
N HIS A 121 -18.74 -43.45 8.36
CA HIS A 121 -17.37 -43.46 7.84
C HIS A 121 -16.32 -43.60 8.95
N GLU A 122 -15.27 -44.40 8.73
CA GLU A 122 -14.30 -44.79 9.77
C GLU A 122 -13.55 -43.62 10.44
N ILE A 123 -13.40 -42.49 9.75
CA ILE A 123 -12.79 -41.26 10.33
C ILE A 123 -13.49 -40.88 11.64
N PHE A 124 -14.82 -40.92 11.68
CA PHE A 124 -15.62 -40.51 12.85
C PHE A 124 -15.63 -41.55 13.98
N LYS A 125 -15.11 -42.75 13.72
CA LYS A 125 -14.90 -43.82 14.72
C LYS A 125 -13.45 -43.86 15.23
N SER A 126 -12.54 -43.14 14.58
CA SER A 126 -11.12 -43.12 14.96
C SER A 126 -10.91 -42.49 16.34
N GLY A 127 -9.98 -43.01 17.13
CA GLY A 127 -9.63 -42.45 18.44
C GLY A 127 -9.23 -40.97 18.35
N LEU A 128 -8.49 -40.60 17.29
CA LEU A 128 -8.11 -39.21 17.00
C LEU A 128 -9.33 -38.29 16.88
N PHE A 129 -10.38 -38.72 16.17
CA PHE A 129 -11.61 -37.94 16.06
C PHE A 129 -12.39 -37.89 17.37
N VAL A 130 -12.48 -39.00 18.11
CA VAL A 130 -13.20 -39.06 19.39
C VAL A 130 -12.54 -38.17 20.45
N ASP A 131 -11.21 -38.15 20.51
CA ASP A 131 -10.45 -37.26 21.40
C ASP A 131 -10.60 -35.79 20.99
N PHE A 132 -10.50 -35.48 19.70
CA PHE A 132 -10.76 -34.13 19.17
C PHE A 132 -12.19 -33.67 19.48
N GLN A 133 -13.19 -34.52 19.24
CA GLN A 133 -14.60 -34.23 19.53
C GLN A 133 -14.82 -33.95 21.02
N ARG A 134 -14.17 -34.71 21.93
CA ARG A 134 -14.25 -34.48 23.38
C ARG A 134 -13.78 -33.07 23.76
N LYS A 135 -12.67 -32.62 23.17
CA LYS A 135 -12.13 -31.27 23.40
C LYS A 135 -13.00 -30.17 22.79
N VAL A 136 -13.44 -30.32 21.54
CA VAL A 136 -14.35 -29.37 20.88
C VAL A 136 -15.62 -29.16 21.72
N LYS A 137 -16.20 -30.24 22.25
CA LYS A 137 -17.36 -30.16 23.16
C LYS A 137 -17.04 -29.42 24.46
N ALA A 138 -15.86 -29.61 25.05
CA ALA A 138 -15.45 -28.86 26.24
C ALA A 138 -15.41 -27.35 25.97
N HIS A 139 -14.81 -26.91 24.85
CA HIS A 139 -14.79 -25.48 24.47
C HIS A 139 -16.19 -24.93 24.17
N VAL A 140 -17.03 -25.70 23.48
CA VAL A 140 -18.43 -25.31 23.16
C VAL A 140 -19.30 -25.20 24.41
N LEU A 141 -19.15 -26.12 25.38
CA LEU A 141 -19.88 -26.09 26.66
C LEU A 141 -19.37 -24.99 27.60
N ALA A 142 -18.07 -24.74 27.63
CA ALA A 142 -17.48 -23.67 28.44
C ALA A 142 -17.78 -22.27 27.88
N ASN A 143 -18.02 -22.16 26.57
CA ASN A 143 -18.34 -20.92 25.84
C ASN A 143 -17.40 -19.75 26.19
N VAL A 144 -16.11 -20.05 26.39
CA VAL A 144 -15.09 -19.06 26.75
C VAL A 144 -14.93 -18.08 25.59
N GLU A 145 -15.22 -16.81 25.84
CA GLU A 145 -14.87 -15.73 24.92
C GLU A 145 -13.34 -15.60 24.87
N PRO A 146 -12.70 -15.59 23.69
CA PRO A 146 -11.26 -15.49 23.60
C PRO A 146 -10.81 -14.13 24.13
N GLU A 147 -9.63 -14.08 24.74
CA GLU A 147 -9.10 -12.86 25.37
C GLU A 147 -9.06 -11.67 24.39
N SER A 148 -8.87 -11.92 23.08
CA SER A 148 -8.95 -10.90 22.03
C SER A 148 -10.34 -10.26 21.87
N ALA A 149 -11.43 -11.01 22.08
CA ALA A 149 -12.80 -10.47 22.08
C ALA A 149 -13.09 -9.67 23.36
N VAL A 150 -12.50 -10.08 24.49
CA VAL A 150 -12.57 -9.32 25.75
C VAL A 150 -11.79 -8.01 25.62
N ILE A 151 -10.57 -8.04 25.10
CA ILE A 151 -9.74 -6.85 24.81
C ILE A 151 -10.46 -5.92 23.82
N ALA A 152 -11.11 -6.45 22.78
CA ALA A 152 -11.87 -5.64 21.83
C ALA A 152 -13.04 -4.86 22.48
N LYS A 153 -13.66 -5.38 23.55
CA LYS A 153 -14.68 -4.65 24.33
C LYS A 153 -14.11 -3.51 25.16
N PHE A 154 -12.86 -3.63 25.62
CA PHE A 154 -12.18 -2.59 26.41
C PHE A 154 -11.35 -1.62 25.55
N ALA A 155 -11.04 -1.96 24.30
CA ALA A 155 -10.31 -1.12 23.36
C ALA A 155 -10.80 0.34 23.26
N PRO A 156 -12.11 0.65 23.11
CA PRO A 156 -12.56 2.05 23.02
C PRO A 156 -12.40 2.84 24.33
N GLU A 157 -12.48 2.18 25.49
CA GLU A 157 -12.18 2.83 26.78
C GLU A 157 -10.68 3.10 26.91
N VAL A 158 -9.82 2.14 26.54
CA VAL A 158 -8.35 2.34 26.53
C VAL A 158 -7.94 3.42 25.55
N GLU A 159 -8.56 3.49 24.37
CA GLU A 159 -8.35 4.56 23.38
C GLU A 159 -8.78 5.93 23.94
N HIS A 160 -9.95 6.02 24.57
CA HIS A 160 -10.41 7.25 25.22
C HIS A 160 -9.46 7.70 26.35
N GLN A 161 -9.02 6.77 27.22
CA GLN A 161 -8.02 7.02 28.27
C GLN A 161 -6.70 7.53 27.68
N LEU A 162 -6.20 6.92 26.59
CA LEU A 162 -4.97 7.36 25.90
C LEU A 162 -5.14 8.75 25.26
N ILE A 163 -6.30 9.07 24.69
CA ILE A 163 -6.60 10.41 24.14
C ILE A 163 -6.67 11.46 25.25
N CYS A 164 -7.25 11.12 26.41
CA CYS A 164 -7.26 11.98 27.59
C CYS A 164 -5.84 12.21 28.13
N ILE A 165 -5.06 11.16 28.32
CA ILE A 165 -3.66 11.24 28.78
C ILE A 165 -2.82 12.07 27.80
N LYS A 166 -2.96 11.83 26.49
CA LYS A 166 -2.28 12.62 25.46
C LYS A 166 -2.61 14.12 25.58
N ARG A 167 -3.89 14.48 25.70
CA ARG A 167 -4.31 15.89 25.86
C ARG A 167 -3.73 16.53 27.13
N VAL A 168 -3.68 15.79 28.25
CA VAL A 168 -3.05 16.28 29.49
C VAL A 168 -1.55 16.48 29.34
N ILE A 169 -0.85 15.60 28.59
CA ILE A 169 0.57 15.77 28.28
C ILE A 169 0.79 16.99 27.39
N GLU A 170 -0.01 17.17 26.33
CA GLU A 170 0.07 18.34 25.44
C GLU A 170 -0.13 19.66 26.20
N ASP A 171 -1.12 19.73 27.10
CA ASP A 171 -1.39 20.90 27.97
C ASP A 171 -0.30 21.13 29.03
N SER A 172 0.32 20.06 29.55
CA SER A 172 1.50 20.19 30.42
C SER A 172 2.74 20.69 29.66
N MET A 173 2.87 20.38 28.37
CA MET A 173 3.99 20.84 27.54
C MET A 173 3.84 22.30 27.14
N THR A 174 2.63 22.76 26.80
CA THR A 174 2.37 24.19 26.50
C THR A 174 2.62 25.05 27.74
N THR A 175 2.06 24.68 28.89
CA THR A 175 2.24 25.44 30.14
C THR A 175 3.69 25.42 30.67
N VAL A 176 4.48 24.38 30.37
CA VAL A 176 5.94 24.37 30.62
C VAL A 176 6.68 25.27 29.63
N ALA A 177 6.32 25.27 28.34
CA ALA A 177 6.94 26.14 27.34
C ALA A 177 6.69 27.63 27.62
N GLU A 178 5.48 27.99 28.05
CA GLU A 178 5.13 29.36 28.48
C GLU A 178 5.97 29.80 29.70
N ARG A 179 6.14 28.91 30.69
CA ARG A 179 7.00 29.18 31.87
C ARG A 179 8.47 29.30 31.51
N GLN A 180 8.96 28.49 30.56
CA GLN A 180 10.33 28.59 30.06
C GLN A 180 10.56 29.92 29.34
N ALA A 181 9.65 30.33 28.44
CA ALA A 181 9.73 31.62 27.78
C ALA A 181 9.66 32.80 28.76
N ALA A 182 8.81 32.72 29.79
CA ALA A 182 8.77 33.73 30.85
C ALA A 182 10.08 33.81 31.65
N ALA A 183 10.67 32.67 31.99
CA ALA A 183 11.96 32.61 32.69
C ALA A 183 13.12 33.14 31.82
N GLU A 184 13.15 32.81 30.53
CA GLU A 184 14.14 33.33 29.58
C GLU A 184 14.03 34.85 29.41
N ASN A 185 12.81 35.40 29.34
CA ASN A 185 12.59 36.84 29.32
C ASN A 185 13.11 37.52 30.61
N SER A 186 12.79 37.00 31.80
CA SER A 186 13.32 37.55 33.06
C SER A 186 14.85 37.42 33.18
N ILE A 187 15.45 36.38 32.61
CA ILE A 187 16.92 36.24 32.54
C ILE A 187 17.51 37.30 31.60
N GLN A 188 16.89 37.57 30.44
CA GLN A 188 17.32 38.64 29.53
C GLN A 188 17.17 40.03 30.16
N GLU A 189 16.08 40.30 30.87
CA GLU A 189 15.89 41.53 31.65
C GLU A 189 17.00 41.72 32.70
N LEU A 190 17.30 40.69 33.50
CA LEU A 190 18.38 40.73 34.49
C LEU A 190 19.76 40.93 33.83
N HIS A 191 20.03 40.28 32.71
CA HIS A 191 21.27 40.50 31.93
C HIS A 191 21.37 41.94 31.41
N SER A 192 20.27 42.53 30.93
CA SER A 192 20.24 43.92 30.46
C SER A 192 20.52 44.92 31.59
N LEU A 193 19.96 44.67 32.79
CA LEU A 193 20.12 45.54 33.95
C LEU A 193 21.55 45.43 34.52
N ALA A 194 22.11 44.22 34.59
CA ALA A 194 23.51 44.00 34.92
C ALA A 194 24.47 44.68 33.92
N ALA A 195 24.20 44.58 32.61
CA ALA A 195 25.00 45.26 31.60
C ALA A 195 24.94 46.80 31.71
N SER A 196 23.76 47.35 32.02
CA SER A 196 23.56 48.79 32.25
C SER A 196 24.37 49.31 33.44
N VAL A 197 24.40 48.54 34.54
CA VAL A 197 25.22 48.82 35.73
C VAL A 197 26.72 48.72 35.42
N ILE A 198 27.17 47.66 34.75
CA ILE A 198 28.59 47.47 34.37
C ILE A 198 29.07 48.56 33.39
N SER A 199 28.20 49.02 32.49
CA SER A 199 28.47 50.12 31.57
C SER A 199 28.44 51.51 32.23
N GLY A 200 28.12 51.62 33.53
CA GLY A 200 28.01 52.89 34.24
C GLY A 200 26.80 53.75 33.89
N ASN A 201 25.83 53.21 33.13
CA ASN A 201 24.67 53.97 32.64
C ASN A 201 23.54 54.09 33.68
N GLN A 202 23.61 53.38 34.81
CA GLN A 202 22.70 53.55 35.95
C GLN A 202 23.46 53.56 37.29
N PRO A 203 23.18 54.52 38.19
CA PRO A 203 23.79 54.56 39.53
C PRO A 203 23.12 53.55 40.47
N LEU A 204 23.92 52.68 41.10
CA LEU A 204 23.45 51.79 42.16
C LEU A 204 23.16 52.59 43.44
N GLN A 205 21.88 52.70 43.83
CA GLN A 205 21.50 53.21 45.16
C GLN A 205 21.41 52.05 46.16
N LEU A 206 22.44 51.92 47.01
CA LEU A 206 22.50 50.89 48.05
C LEU A 206 22.01 51.44 49.41
N SER A 207 20.71 51.30 49.68
CA SER A 207 20.10 51.74 50.94
C SER A 207 20.41 50.77 52.09
N VAL A 208 21.54 50.96 52.77
CA VAL A 208 21.93 50.16 53.95
C VAL A 208 21.34 50.77 55.23
N MET A 209 20.33 50.13 55.81
CA MET A 209 19.81 50.49 57.14
C MET A 209 20.71 49.91 58.25
N LEU A 210 21.67 50.70 58.74
CA LEU A 210 22.47 50.36 59.92
C LEU A 210 21.70 50.65 61.21
N ASN A 211 21.01 49.64 61.75
CA ASN A 211 20.23 49.77 62.98
C ASN A 211 21.11 49.71 64.25
N ASN A 212 21.87 50.77 64.50
CA ASN A 212 22.46 51.06 65.80
C ASN A 212 21.55 52.03 66.57
N GLY A 213 21.31 51.75 67.86
CA GLY A 213 20.38 52.52 68.69
C GLY A 213 20.94 53.88 69.14
N ALA A 214 20.06 54.88 69.16
CA ALA A 214 20.32 56.31 69.38
C ALA A 214 21.08 57.03 68.24
N ASP A 215 20.62 58.24 67.95
CA ASP A 215 21.21 59.24 67.03
C ASP A 215 21.51 58.77 65.59
N ALA A 216 20.44 58.42 64.86
CA ALA A 216 20.49 58.05 63.45
C ALA A 216 20.82 59.24 62.52
N MET A 217 22.09 59.40 62.16
CA MET A 217 22.53 60.32 61.10
C MET A 217 22.64 59.58 59.75
N ALA A 218 21.89 60.04 58.74
CA ALA A 218 21.89 59.42 57.41
C ALA A 218 23.15 59.78 56.61
N VAL A 219 24.12 58.85 56.52
CA VAL A 219 25.38 59.03 55.78
C VAL A 219 25.28 58.45 54.36
N SER A 220 25.09 59.30 53.37
CA SER A 220 25.09 58.93 51.94
C SER A 220 26.53 58.88 51.37
N ILE A 221 27.14 57.69 51.38
CA ILE A 221 28.50 57.49 50.83
C ILE A 221 28.43 57.33 49.29
N ASN A 222 28.71 58.41 48.56
CA ASN A 222 28.69 58.41 47.10
C ASN A 222 30.06 58.01 46.50
N ALA A 223 30.34 56.71 46.46
CA ALA A 223 31.62 56.13 46.04
C ALA A 223 31.84 56.15 44.51
N ASN A 224 32.31 57.28 43.98
CA ASN A 224 32.64 57.43 42.55
C ASN A 224 34.00 56.78 42.19
N LEU A 225 34.00 55.50 41.83
CA LEU A 225 35.21 54.77 41.40
C LEU A 225 35.52 55.01 39.92
N ASN A 226 36.15 56.14 39.62
CA ASN A 226 36.60 56.49 38.28
C ASN A 226 37.98 55.86 37.99
N ALA A 227 38.01 54.73 37.27
CA ALA A 227 39.23 53.97 36.97
C ALA A 227 39.55 53.97 35.47
N SER A 228 40.63 54.66 35.09
CA SER A 228 41.04 54.85 33.69
C SER A 228 42.10 53.85 33.21
N SER A 229 42.26 53.81 31.88
CA SER A 229 43.45 53.41 31.11
C SER A 229 43.89 51.93 31.01
N SER A 230 43.61 51.37 29.82
CA SER A 230 44.64 51.01 28.82
C SER A 230 45.23 49.58 28.76
N THR A 231 44.89 48.93 27.63
CA THR A 231 45.76 48.19 26.69
C THR A 231 46.52 46.92 27.12
N SER A 232 46.23 45.82 26.40
CA SER A 232 47.23 45.17 25.53
C SER A 232 46.55 44.31 24.44
N ASN A 233 47.12 44.29 23.23
CA ASN A 233 46.65 43.52 22.06
C ASN A 233 47.79 42.68 21.48
N ILE A 234 47.61 41.36 21.31
CA ILE A 234 48.27 40.53 20.27
C ILE A 234 47.25 39.46 19.80
N PRO A 235 47.08 39.20 18.49
CA PRO A 235 46.05 38.28 17.95
C PRO A 235 46.58 36.88 17.54
N ALA A 236 45.67 35.98 17.16
CA ALA A 236 45.96 34.69 16.53
C ALA A 236 44.94 34.31 15.43
N SER A 237 45.34 33.43 14.51
CA SER A 237 44.70 33.11 13.21
C SER A 237 44.92 31.61 12.86
N ILE A 238 44.45 30.97 11.78
CA ILE A 238 43.92 31.43 10.46
C ILE A 238 42.63 30.61 10.06
N PRO A 239 42.24 30.23 8.80
CA PRO A 239 40.83 29.91 8.49
C PRO A 239 40.53 28.42 8.15
N SER A 240 39.34 28.16 7.60
CA SER A 240 39.01 26.98 6.78
C SER A 240 38.19 27.39 5.53
N SER A 241 38.14 26.52 4.52
CA SER A 241 38.04 26.92 3.10
C SER A 241 36.75 26.51 2.35
N SER A 242 36.60 27.00 1.11
CA SER A 242 35.44 26.88 0.23
C SER A 242 35.61 25.89 -0.95
N SER A 243 34.49 25.47 -1.57
CA SER A 243 34.31 24.90 -2.93
C SER A 243 32.80 24.83 -3.24
N THR A 244 32.20 25.29 -4.36
CA THR A 244 32.34 24.98 -5.82
C THR A 244 31.79 23.59 -6.21
N ASN A 245 31.09 23.36 -7.35
CA ASN A 245 30.75 24.20 -8.52
C ASN A 245 29.50 23.73 -9.34
N PHE A 246 29.06 24.59 -10.27
CA PHE A 246 28.09 24.48 -11.40
C PHE A 246 27.79 23.13 -12.09
N PHE A 247 26.63 23.05 -12.77
CA PHE A 247 26.50 22.65 -14.21
C PHE A 247 25.24 23.25 -14.89
N SER A 248 25.24 23.35 -16.23
CA SER A 248 24.20 23.98 -17.10
C SER A 248 24.17 23.33 -18.51
N SER A 249 23.31 23.84 -19.42
CA SER A 249 23.23 23.59 -20.90
C SER A 249 22.30 22.44 -21.36
N THR A 250 21.77 22.37 -22.60
CA THR A 250 21.00 23.32 -23.47
C THR A 250 20.30 22.51 -24.58
N SER A 251 19.28 23.05 -25.26
CA SER A 251 18.59 22.37 -26.39
C SER A 251 19.17 22.70 -27.77
N ALA A 252 19.10 21.76 -28.72
CA ALA A 252 18.97 22.02 -30.17
C ALA A 252 18.54 20.73 -30.92
N ASN A 253 17.68 20.84 -31.94
CA ASN A 253 17.91 20.16 -33.22
C ASN A 253 17.05 20.65 -34.40
N HIS A 254 17.47 20.28 -35.61
CA HIS A 254 17.12 20.90 -36.90
C HIS A 254 15.87 20.36 -37.63
N THR A 255 15.45 21.11 -38.65
CA THR A 255 14.41 20.83 -39.65
C THR A 255 14.84 19.92 -40.80
N SER A 256 13.94 19.10 -41.36
CA SER A 256 13.92 18.69 -42.79
C SER A 256 12.58 18.08 -43.24
N SER A 257 12.26 18.26 -44.54
CA SER A 257 11.04 17.86 -45.28
C SER A 257 10.56 16.42 -45.00
N THR A 258 9.28 16.07 -44.80
CA THR A 258 7.96 16.55 -45.31
C THR A 258 7.49 15.91 -46.62
N THR A 259 7.11 14.62 -46.55
CA THR A 259 5.92 14.11 -47.27
C THR A 259 4.67 14.76 -46.67
N ILE A 260 3.64 15.06 -47.46
CA ILE A 260 2.41 15.72 -46.98
C ILE A 260 1.62 14.74 -46.08
N ARG A 261 1.84 14.86 -44.77
CA ARG A 261 1.20 14.07 -43.72
C ARG A 261 -0.02 14.82 -43.19
N SER A 262 -1.21 14.23 -43.30
CA SER A 262 -2.47 14.87 -42.89
C SER A 262 -2.52 15.10 -41.38
N THR A 263 -2.63 16.36 -40.97
CA THR A 263 -2.88 16.77 -39.58
C THR A 263 -4.27 17.38 -39.42
N ASP A 264 -4.83 17.31 -38.22
CA ASP A 264 -6.05 18.03 -37.86
C ASP A 264 -5.79 19.53 -37.66
N VAL A 265 -6.85 20.27 -37.31
CA VAL A 265 -6.81 21.73 -37.07
C VAL A 265 -5.90 22.11 -35.88
N ASN A 266 -5.51 21.14 -35.05
CA ASN A 266 -4.63 21.30 -33.88
C ASN A 266 -3.18 20.82 -34.15
N GLY A 267 -2.85 20.41 -35.38
CA GLY A 267 -1.53 19.87 -35.74
C GLY A 267 -1.28 18.43 -35.26
N ILE A 268 -2.32 17.67 -34.95
CA ILE A 268 -2.24 16.25 -34.56
C ILE A 268 -2.32 15.39 -35.83
N PRO A 269 -1.39 14.46 -36.09
CA PRO A 269 -1.48 13.54 -37.23
C PRO A 269 -2.78 12.73 -37.23
N ILE A 270 -3.54 12.80 -38.33
CA ILE A 270 -4.70 11.96 -38.59
C ILE A 270 -4.18 10.65 -39.17
N TYR A 271 -3.73 9.75 -38.30
CA TYR A 271 -3.20 8.44 -38.67
C TYR A 271 -4.10 7.32 -38.15
N LYS A 272 -4.31 6.30 -38.98
CA LYS A 272 -5.17 5.14 -38.72
C LYS A 272 -4.37 3.87 -38.97
N MET A 273 -4.16 3.07 -37.93
CA MET A 273 -3.32 1.87 -37.99
C MET A 273 -3.86 0.83 -38.98
N SER A 274 -2.96 0.14 -39.70
CA SER A 274 -3.35 -0.86 -40.69
C SER A 274 -4.01 -2.08 -40.04
N ARG A 275 -5.12 -2.52 -40.62
CA ARG A 275 -5.92 -3.67 -40.15
C ARG A 275 -5.67 -4.96 -40.93
N ASN A 276 -4.88 -4.90 -42.00
CA ASN A 276 -4.60 -6.02 -42.89
C ASN A 276 -3.23 -6.70 -42.59
N ILE A 277 -2.59 -6.36 -41.47
CA ILE A 277 -1.27 -6.85 -41.09
C ILE A 277 -1.38 -8.28 -40.54
N LYS A 278 -0.70 -9.24 -41.20
CA LYS A 278 -0.82 -10.68 -40.90
C LYS A 278 0.46 -11.32 -40.40
N THR A 279 1.58 -10.59 -40.36
CA THR A 279 2.86 -11.07 -39.82
C THR A 279 3.41 -10.13 -38.74
N VAL A 280 4.17 -10.70 -37.81
CA VAL A 280 4.94 -9.97 -36.78
C VAL A 280 5.92 -9.00 -37.43
N GLU A 281 6.53 -9.39 -38.55
CA GLU A 281 7.44 -8.56 -39.35
C GLU A 281 6.78 -7.27 -39.87
N GLN A 282 5.61 -7.39 -40.51
CA GLN A 282 4.84 -6.23 -41.00
C GLN A 282 4.40 -5.30 -39.86
N LEU A 283 4.02 -5.88 -38.71
CA LEU A 283 3.66 -5.13 -37.51
C LEU A 283 4.87 -4.36 -36.95
N TYR A 284 6.03 -5.01 -36.87
CA TYR A 284 7.26 -4.41 -36.37
C TYR A 284 7.79 -3.32 -37.31
N ALA A 285 7.64 -3.49 -38.62
CA ALA A 285 7.95 -2.47 -39.62
C ALA A 285 7.06 -1.23 -39.49
N GLU A 286 5.74 -1.37 -39.40
CA GLU A 286 4.82 -0.24 -39.14
C GLU A 286 5.14 0.46 -37.80
N TRP A 287 5.59 -0.28 -36.79
CA TRP A 287 5.99 0.29 -35.50
C TRP A 287 7.25 1.16 -35.57
N THR A 288 8.29 0.66 -36.25
CA THR A 288 9.65 1.23 -36.20
C THR A 288 10.01 2.11 -37.41
N LEU A 289 9.53 1.78 -38.61
CA LEU A 289 9.83 2.45 -39.87
C LEU A 289 8.61 3.17 -40.47
N GLY A 290 7.39 2.77 -40.08
CA GLY A 290 6.15 3.16 -40.74
C GLY A 290 5.84 2.26 -41.94
N LEU A 291 4.58 2.24 -42.37
CA LEU A 291 4.13 1.55 -43.58
C LEU A 291 3.83 2.58 -44.67
N ASP A 292 4.12 2.27 -45.94
CA ASP A 292 3.74 3.04 -47.13
C ASP A 292 4.04 4.57 -47.12
N GLY A 293 4.95 5.04 -46.25
CA GLY A 293 5.35 6.44 -46.10
C GLY A 293 4.69 7.21 -44.95
N ASP A 294 3.80 6.55 -44.19
CA ASP A 294 3.20 7.10 -42.96
C ASP A 294 4.23 7.27 -41.82
N TRP A 295 3.77 7.78 -40.68
CA TRP A 295 4.60 7.91 -39.48
C TRP A 295 4.83 6.55 -38.79
N PRO A 296 6.04 6.27 -38.26
CA PRO A 296 6.25 5.16 -37.34
C PRO A 296 5.36 5.29 -36.10
N VAL A 297 4.66 4.21 -35.72
CA VAL A 297 3.77 4.23 -34.55
C VAL A 297 4.50 4.60 -33.25
N GLN A 298 5.77 4.20 -33.13
CA GLN A 298 6.65 4.56 -32.01
C GLN A 298 6.90 6.08 -31.94
N GLN A 299 7.04 6.75 -33.09
CA GLN A 299 7.22 8.21 -33.14
C GLN A 299 5.94 8.93 -32.74
N LEU A 300 4.78 8.47 -33.25
CA LEU A 300 3.48 9.03 -32.87
C LEU A 300 3.20 8.87 -31.37
N GLU A 301 3.49 7.71 -30.77
CA GLU A 301 3.40 7.47 -29.32
C GLU A 301 4.32 8.43 -28.52
N LYS A 302 5.53 8.70 -29.01
CA LYS A 302 6.49 9.61 -28.37
C LYS A 302 6.11 11.09 -28.44
N GLU A 303 5.62 11.56 -29.59
CA GLU A 303 5.44 13.00 -29.87
C GLU A 303 4.03 13.52 -29.55
N TRP A 304 2.97 12.73 -29.78
CA TRP A 304 1.57 13.14 -29.49
C TRP A 304 0.90 12.28 -28.39
N GLY A 305 1.61 11.34 -27.78
CA GLY A 305 1.13 10.56 -26.65
C GLY A 305 -0.15 9.79 -26.99
N THR A 306 -1.23 10.02 -26.24
CA THR A 306 -2.55 9.41 -26.47
C THR A 306 -3.42 10.18 -27.47
N LYS A 307 -3.09 11.44 -27.81
CA LYS A 307 -4.00 12.38 -28.50
C LYS A 307 -4.33 12.00 -29.94
N TRP A 308 -3.41 11.34 -30.63
CA TRP A 308 -3.58 10.88 -32.02
C TRP A 308 -4.46 9.62 -32.15
N ARG A 309 -4.69 8.89 -31.05
CA ARG A 309 -5.27 7.53 -31.07
C ARG A 309 -6.79 7.51 -30.91
N GLN A 310 -7.49 8.42 -31.57
CA GLN A 310 -8.94 8.60 -31.41
C GLN A 310 -9.73 7.50 -32.13
N GLY A 311 -9.85 6.34 -31.46
CA GLY A 311 -10.59 5.16 -31.90
C GLY A 311 -9.78 3.86 -31.78
N ASP A 312 -8.53 3.85 -32.22
CA ASP A 312 -7.73 2.63 -32.38
C ASP A 312 -6.95 2.20 -31.11
N LYS A 313 -7.57 2.32 -29.92
CA LYS A 313 -6.95 1.93 -28.62
C LYS A 313 -6.60 0.43 -28.54
N LYS A 314 -7.46 -0.47 -29.06
CA LYS A 314 -7.18 -1.92 -29.15
C LYS A 314 -5.89 -2.17 -29.95
N TRP A 315 -5.81 -1.56 -31.13
CA TRP A 315 -4.75 -1.79 -32.12
C TRP A 315 -3.34 -1.37 -31.68
N ILE A 316 -3.19 -0.33 -30.84
CA ILE A 316 -1.89 0.00 -30.26
C ILE A 316 -1.50 -0.91 -29.09
N ASN A 317 -2.46 -1.38 -28.29
CA ASN A 317 -2.15 -2.28 -27.18
C ASN A 317 -1.68 -3.66 -27.68
N LEU A 318 -2.33 -4.18 -28.73
CA LEU A 318 -1.88 -5.39 -29.45
C LEU A 318 -0.45 -5.20 -29.99
N ARG A 319 -0.18 -4.09 -30.67
CA ARG A 319 1.17 -3.77 -31.19
C ARG A 319 2.22 -3.69 -30.10
N ARG A 320 1.92 -3.02 -28.98
CA ARG A 320 2.85 -2.91 -27.83
C ARG A 320 3.14 -4.29 -27.20
N HIS A 321 2.17 -5.19 -27.14
CA HIS A 321 2.41 -6.57 -26.66
C HIS A 321 3.31 -7.37 -27.62
N VAL A 322 3.08 -7.29 -28.93
CA VAL A 322 3.92 -7.98 -29.92
C VAL A 322 5.34 -7.42 -29.94
N VAL A 323 5.51 -6.10 -29.94
CA VAL A 323 6.84 -5.46 -29.91
C VAL A 323 7.54 -5.66 -28.56
N GLY A 324 6.80 -5.69 -27.45
CA GLY A 324 7.33 -6.10 -26.14
C GLY A 324 7.94 -7.49 -26.23
N ALA A 325 7.15 -8.49 -26.66
CA ALA A 325 7.62 -9.87 -26.79
C ALA A 325 8.81 -10.04 -27.77
N VAL A 326 8.93 -9.21 -28.82
CA VAL A 326 10.14 -9.18 -29.67
C VAL A 326 11.34 -8.63 -28.88
N ASN A 327 11.18 -7.54 -28.14
CA ASN A 327 12.26 -6.96 -27.33
C ASN A 327 12.70 -7.91 -26.20
N ASP A 328 11.75 -8.55 -25.51
CA ASP A 328 12.03 -9.52 -24.45
C ASP A 328 12.82 -10.73 -25.00
N LEU A 329 12.48 -11.20 -26.21
CA LEU A 329 13.26 -12.24 -26.91
C LEU A 329 14.66 -11.79 -27.34
N VAL A 330 14.86 -10.48 -27.56
CA VAL A 330 16.19 -9.90 -27.85
C VAL A 330 17.02 -9.74 -26.58
N THR A 331 16.43 -9.33 -25.45
CA THR A 331 17.15 -9.17 -24.17
C THR A 331 17.50 -10.50 -23.53
N ASP A 332 16.54 -11.43 -23.48
CA ASP A 332 16.65 -12.62 -22.62
C ASP A 332 17.41 -13.77 -23.30
N LEU A 333 17.49 -13.74 -24.64
CA LEU A 333 18.16 -14.75 -25.45
C LEU A 333 19.32 -14.18 -26.29
N TYR A 334 19.65 -12.89 -26.17
CA TYR A 334 20.67 -12.18 -26.94
C TYR A 334 20.56 -12.34 -28.47
N LEU A 335 19.32 -12.44 -28.97
CA LEU A 335 19.02 -12.70 -30.38
C LEU A 335 19.07 -11.42 -31.22
N SER A 336 19.33 -11.56 -32.53
CA SER A 336 19.07 -10.44 -33.44
C SER A 336 17.55 -10.21 -33.60
N VAL A 337 17.17 -8.98 -33.91
CA VAL A 337 15.76 -8.58 -34.06
C VAL A 337 15.03 -9.44 -35.11
N GLY A 338 15.71 -9.82 -36.19
CA GLY A 338 15.14 -10.70 -37.23
C GLY A 338 14.84 -12.10 -36.70
N GLU A 339 15.80 -12.73 -36.01
CA GLU A 339 15.60 -14.06 -35.41
C GLU A 339 14.53 -14.05 -34.29
N ALA A 340 14.41 -12.94 -33.56
CA ALA A 340 13.37 -12.76 -32.54
C ALA A 340 11.97 -12.66 -33.16
N ILE A 341 11.83 -11.90 -34.26
CA ILE A 341 10.60 -11.82 -35.06
C ILE A 341 10.24 -13.19 -35.65
N GLU A 342 11.20 -13.92 -36.23
CA GLU A 342 10.97 -15.25 -36.79
C GLU A 342 10.52 -16.25 -35.70
N LYS A 343 11.23 -16.32 -34.57
CA LYS A 343 10.84 -17.19 -33.45
C LYS A 343 9.46 -16.83 -32.90
N LEU A 344 9.11 -15.55 -32.77
CA LEU A 344 7.79 -15.13 -32.30
C LEU A 344 6.70 -15.52 -33.31
N GLN A 345 6.92 -15.30 -34.61
CA GLN A 345 6.00 -15.73 -35.68
C GLN A 345 5.79 -17.25 -35.68
N VAL A 346 6.86 -18.04 -35.49
CA VAL A 346 6.78 -19.51 -35.37
C VAL A 346 6.02 -19.93 -34.12
N VAL A 347 6.25 -19.30 -32.97
CA VAL A 347 5.53 -19.58 -31.70
C VAL A 347 4.05 -19.24 -31.81
N MET A 348 3.70 -18.09 -32.41
CA MET A 348 2.31 -17.69 -32.66
C MET A 348 1.61 -18.69 -33.58
N THR A 349 2.24 -19.04 -34.71
CA THR A 349 1.69 -20.00 -35.68
C THR A 349 1.51 -21.39 -35.05
N LYS A 350 2.51 -21.90 -34.31
CA LYS A 350 2.45 -23.19 -33.61
C LYS A 350 1.39 -23.25 -32.50
N ARG A 351 1.01 -22.11 -31.92
CA ARG A 351 -0.04 -21.99 -30.89
C ARG A 351 -1.43 -21.65 -31.46
N GLY A 352 -1.57 -21.52 -32.78
CA GLY A 352 -2.84 -21.11 -33.42
C GLY A 352 -3.22 -19.65 -33.15
N LEU A 353 -2.28 -18.82 -32.71
CA LEU A 353 -2.50 -17.41 -32.36
C LEU A 353 -2.31 -16.53 -33.59
N ALA A 354 -3.29 -16.52 -34.49
CA ALA A 354 -3.40 -15.45 -35.49
C ALA A 354 -3.61 -14.09 -34.79
N LEU A 355 -3.21 -12.99 -35.42
CA LEU A 355 -3.44 -11.64 -34.86
C LEU A 355 -4.94 -11.37 -34.66
N ASP A 356 -5.78 -11.83 -35.60
CA ASP A 356 -7.24 -11.78 -35.52
C ASP A 356 -7.81 -12.55 -34.30
N VAL A 357 -7.17 -13.65 -33.87
CA VAL A 357 -7.58 -14.44 -32.68
C VAL A 357 -7.14 -13.76 -31.37
N LEU A 358 -6.13 -12.87 -31.42
CA LEU A 358 -5.78 -12.00 -30.29
C LEU A 358 -6.75 -10.81 -30.14
N GLU A 359 -7.46 -10.42 -31.21
CA GLU A 359 -8.57 -9.46 -31.12
C GLU A 359 -9.77 -10.08 -30.36
N GLU A 360 -10.16 -11.30 -30.71
CA GLU A 360 -11.28 -12.03 -30.07
C GLU A 360 -11.00 -12.38 -28.60
N ARG A 361 -9.76 -12.74 -28.24
CA ARG A 361 -9.39 -12.98 -26.82
C ARG A 361 -9.52 -11.72 -25.95
N GLN A 362 -9.17 -10.54 -26.47
CA GLN A 362 -9.41 -9.29 -25.74
C GLN A 362 -10.90 -8.95 -25.63
N GLU A 363 -11.75 -9.45 -26.53
CA GLU A 363 -13.21 -9.30 -26.41
C GLU A 363 -13.76 -10.11 -25.22
N ILE A 364 -13.26 -11.34 -25.00
CA ILE A 364 -13.63 -12.17 -23.85
C ILE A 364 -13.18 -11.53 -22.52
N ASP A 365 -11.98 -10.94 -22.48
CA ASP A 365 -11.46 -10.28 -21.27
C ASP A 365 -12.04 -8.87 -21.05
N HIS A 366 -12.65 -8.24 -22.08
CA HIS A 366 -13.46 -7.02 -21.92
C HIS A 366 -14.94 -7.31 -21.64
N GLN A 367 -15.48 -8.49 -21.97
CA GLN A 367 -16.80 -8.93 -21.53
C GLN A 367 -16.81 -9.50 -20.10
N LYS A 368 -15.65 -9.55 -19.42
CA LYS A 368 -15.50 -10.08 -18.05
C LYS A 368 -15.15 -9.05 -16.97
N ASN A 369 -14.95 -7.78 -17.34
CA ASN A 369 -14.66 -6.68 -16.39
C ASN A 369 -15.93 -5.84 -16.14
#